data_AF-M7NPN5-F1
#
_entry.id   AF-M7NPN5-F1
#
_cell.length_a   1.000
_cell.length_b   1.000
_cell.length_c   1.000
_cell.angle_alpha   90.00
_cell.angle_beta   90.00
_cell.angle_gamma   90.00
#
_symmetry.space_group_name_H-M   'P 1'
#
loop_
_entity.id
_entity.type
_entity.pdbx_description
1 polymer ?
#
loop_
_entity_poly.entity_id
_entity_poly.type
_entity_poly.pdbx_seq_one_letter_code
_entity_poly.pdbx_strand_id
1 'polypeptide(L)'
;MDPELKAQKLVDDLDELSAAKQARDRGLNQRSIAELLGTHQAKVHRLLKAIERRSGDLPPGPEEILLRAYVEGRDRAAVLEEHKSFHYTDGQDAPYPSEGRIPGAWDQVVASFAKDLLQKAEFDEISTAVGH
;
A
#
# COMPACT_ATOMS: atom_id res chain seq x y z
N MET A 1 -5.52 -10.45 -18.96
CA MET A 1 -5.60 -9.04 -18.52
C MET A 1 -4.16 -8.54 -18.47
N ASP A 2 -3.88 -7.37 -19.03
CA ASP A 2 -2.53 -6.82 -19.12
C ASP A 2 -1.97 -6.53 -17.70
N PRO A 3 -0.77 -7.01 -17.34
CA PRO A 3 -0.15 -6.74 -16.03
C PRO A 3 0.04 -5.24 -15.77
N GLU A 4 0.30 -4.44 -16.81
CA GLU A 4 0.44 -2.99 -16.71
C GLU A 4 -0.88 -2.33 -16.34
N LEU A 5 -1.97 -2.72 -17.00
CA LEU A 5 -3.31 -2.22 -16.70
C LEU A 5 -3.75 -2.57 -15.26
N LYS A 6 -3.35 -3.75 -14.77
CA LYS A 6 -3.61 -4.17 -13.39
C LYS A 6 -2.81 -3.33 -12.39
N ALA A 7 -1.54 -3.06 -12.67
CA ALA A 7 -0.68 -2.23 -11.83
C ALA A 7 -1.18 -0.78 -11.77
N GLN A 8 -1.52 -0.20 -12.92
CA GLN A 8 -2.09 1.15 -13.00
C GLN A 8 -3.35 1.28 -12.14
N LYS A 9 -4.28 0.33 -12.26
CA LYS A 9 -5.50 0.33 -11.45
C LYS A 9 -5.22 0.27 -9.95
N LEU A 10 -4.22 -0.50 -9.53
CA LEU A 10 -3.83 -0.58 -8.12
C LEU A 10 -3.25 0.74 -7.62
N VAL A 11 -2.43 1.43 -8.44
CA VAL A 11 -1.91 2.76 -8.12
C VAL A 11 -3.06 3.78 -8.00
N ASP A 12 -3.99 3.78 -8.95
CA ASP A 12 -5.15 4.67 -8.92
C ASP A 12 -6.00 4.46 -7.66
N ASP A 13 -6.26 3.20 -7.29
CA ASP A 13 -7.01 2.85 -6.08
C ASP A 13 -6.28 3.33 -4.80
N LEU A 14 -4.94 3.30 -4.77
CA LEU A 14 -4.12 3.80 -3.67
C LEU A 14 -4.12 5.33 -3.60
N ASP A 15 -4.04 6.01 -4.74
CA ASP A 15 -4.14 7.47 -4.82
C ASP A 15 -5.49 7.97 -4.29
N GLU A 16 -6.59 7.29 -4.65
CA GLU A 16 -7.91 7.61 -4.12
C GLU A 16 -8.00 7.42 -2.59
N LEU A 17 -7.41 6.35 -2.05
CA LEU A 17 -7.34 6.12 -0.61
C LEU A 17 -6.53 7.20 0.10
N SER A 18 -5.35 7.54 -0.44
CA SER A 18 -4.47 8.58 0.11
C SER A 18 -5.15 9.94 0.10
N ALA A 19 -5.78 10.32 -1.01
CA ALA A 19 -6.50 11.59 -1.13
C ALA A 19 -7.69 11.67 -0.14
N ALA A 20 -8.45 10.58 0.02
CA ALA A 20 -9.54 10.51 0.99
C ALA A 20 -9.03 10.62 2.44
N LYS A 21 -7.89 9.99 2.77
CA LYS A 21 -7.25 10.10 4.09
C LYS A 21 -6.78 11.52 4.36
N GLN A 22 -6.02 12.13 3.45
CA GLN A 22 -5.54 13.51 3.62
C GLN A 22 -6.69 14.51 3.81
N ALA A 23 -7.80 14.33 3.08
CA ALA A 23 -8.97 15.16 3.24
C ALA A 23 -9.65 14.95 4.60
N ARG A 24 -9.74 13.69 5.08
CA ARG A 24 -10.25 13.36 6.42
C ARG A 24 -9.37 13.96 7.53
N ASP A 25 -8.05 13.87 7.40
CA ASP A 25 -7.08 14.40 8.36
C ASP A 25 -7.15 15.94 8.46
N ARG A 26 -7.58 16.62 7.38
CA ARG A 26 -7.91 18.06 7.37
C ARG A 26 -9.27 18.39 8.00
N GLY A 27 -9.98 17.40 8.55
CA GLY A 27 -11.28 17.58 9.21
C GLY A 27 -12.49 17.65 8.27
N LEU A 28 -12.33 17.35 6.98
CA LEU A 28 -13.45 17.38 6.03
C LEU A 28 -14.46 16.26 6.32
N ASN A 29 -15.74 16.57 6.20
CA ASN A 29 -16.81 15.56 6.28
C ASN A 29 -16.93 14.76 4.97
N GLN A 30 -17.66 13.64 4.98
CA GLN A 30 -17.75 12.74 3.81
C GLN A 30 -18.31 13.41 2.54
N ARG A 31 -19.21 14.38 2.71
CA ARG A 31 -19.81 15.12 1.59
C ARG A 31 -18.77 16.03 0.94
N SER A 32 -18.05 16.81 1.74
CA SER A 32 -16.98 17.68 1.22
C SER A 32 -15.83 16.90 0.61
N ILE A 33 -15.49 15.71 1.13
CA ILE A 33 -14.52 14.81 0.49
C ILE A 33 -15.05 14.32 -0.86
N ALA A 34 -16.34 13.98 -0.97
CA ALA A 34 -16.92 13.51 -2.22
C ALA A 34 -16.88 14.61 -3.30
N GLU A 35 -17.23 15.84 -2.94
CA GLU A 35 -17.12 17.02 -3.80
C GLU A 35 -15.65 17.26 -4.23
N LEU A 36 -14.70 17.20 -3.29
CA LEU A 36 -13.27 17.38 -3.57
C LEU A 36 -12.70 16.33 -4.53
N LEU A 37 -13.08 15.06 -4.37
CA LEU A 37 -12.60 13.95 -5.18
C LEU A 37 -13.41 13.74 -6.48
N GLY A 38 -14.38 14.62 -6.77
CA GLY A 38 -15.25 14.45 -7.94
C GLY A 38 -16.04 13.14 -7.94
N THR A 39 -16.41 12.64 -6.76
CA THR A 39 -17.09 11.35 -6.59
C THR A 39 -18.33 11.47 -5.71
N HIS A 40 -18.91 10.34 -5.30
CA HIS A 40 -20.11 10.28 -4.47
C HIS A 40 -19.82 9.78 -3.05
N GLN A 41 -20.64 10.22 -2.10
CA GLN A 41 -20.46 9.96 -0.67
C GLN A 41 -20.35 8.46 -0.33
N ALA A 42 -21.10 7.58 -1.02
CA ALA A 42 -21.02 6.13 -0.80
C ALA A 42 -19.66 5.52 -1.20
N LYS A 43 -18.92 6.13 -2.15
CA LYS A 43 -17.56 5.70 -2.48
C LYS A 43 -16.60 6.16 -1.39
N VAL A 44 -16.70 7.43 -0.97
CA VAL A 44 -15.92 7.98 0.16
C VAL A 44 -16.11 7.16 1.43
N HIS A 45 -17.34 6.75 1.75
CA HIS A 45 -17.60 5.88 2.90
C HIS A 45 -16.83 4.57 2.81
N ARG A 46 -16.81 3.92 1.63
CA ARG A 46 -16.06 2.68 1.41
C ARG A 46 -14.55 2.89 1.53
N LEU A 47 -14.02 3.99 0.97
CA LEU A 47 -12.61 4.35 1.09
C LEU A 47 -12.22 4.54 2.56
N LEU A 48 -12.98 5.33 3.32
CA LEU A 48 -12.72 5.57 4.74
C LEU A 48 -12.85 4.30 5.59
N LYS A 49 -13.80 3.42 5.27
CA LYS A 49 -13.90 2.11 5.92
C LYS A 49 -12.70 1.21 5.59
N ALA A 50 -12.16 1.30 4.38
CA ALA A 50 -10.93 0.59 4.03
C ALA A 50 -9.72 1.14 4.79
N ILE A 51 -9.64 2.46 4.97
CA ILE A 51 -8.61 3.14 5.78
C ILE A 51 -8.69 2.71 7.25
N GLU A 52 -9.89 2.74 7.84
CA GLU A 52 -10.13 2.30 9.23
C GLU A 52 -9.69 0.84 9.46
N ARG A 53 -9.95 -0.05 8.49
CA ARG A 53 -9.51 -1.46 8.56
C ARG A 53 -8.00 -1.61 8.49
N ARG A 54 -7.27 -0.61 7.98
CA ARG A 54 -5.80 -0.55 7.96
C ARG A 54 -5.25 0.22 9.17
N SER A 55 -6.01 0.28 10.27
CA SER A 55 -5.66 1.04 11.49
C SER A 55 -5.47 2.54 11.26
N GLY A 56 -6.01 3.10 10.18
CA GLY A 56 -5.86 4.51 9.84
C GLY A 56 -4.51 4.88 9.24
N ASP A 57 -3.58 3.94 9.12
CA ASP A 57 -2.27 4.19 8.54
C ASP A 57 -2.26 3.88 7.05
N LEU A 58 -1.72 4.81 6.27
CA LEU A 58 -1.53 4.69 4.82
C LEU A 58 -0.17 5.27 4.43
N PRO A 59 0.94 4.86 5.08
CA PRO A 59 2.24 5.06 4.47
C PRO A 59 2.25 4.24 3.17
N PRO A 60 2.97 4.70 2.13
CA PRO A 60 3.23 3.83 0.99
C PRO A 60 3.90 2.57 1.51
N GLY A 61 3.17 1.46 1.46
CA GLY A 61 3.70 0.17 1.84
C GLY A 61 4.78 -0.28 0.84
N PRO A 62 5.62 -1.26 1.20
CA PRO A 62 6.62 -1.82 0.27
C PRO A 62 6.01 -2.23 -1.09
N GLU A 63 4.81 -2.82 -1.07
CA GLU A 63 4.09 -3.17 -2.30
C GLU A 63 3.74 -1.94 -3.16
N GLU A 64 3.35 -0.82 -2.54
CA GLU A 64 3.04 0.41 -3.27
C GLU A 64 4.28 1.02 -3.92
N ILE A 65 5.42 1.01 -3.24
CA ILE A 65 6.70 1.49 -3.78
C ILE A 65 7.05 0.70 -5.06
N LEU A 66 6.85 -0.62 -5.06
CA LEU A 66 7.09 -1.47 -6.24
C LEU A 66 6.09 -1.23 -7.37
N LEU A 67 4.81 -1.08 -7.03
CA LEU A 67 3.75 -0.81 -8.02
C LEU A 67 3.98 0.53 -8.72
N ARG A 68 4.30 1.59 -7.97
CA ARG A 68 4.62 2.91 -8.54
C ARG A 68 5.86 2.84 -9.40
N ALA A 69 6.91 2.19 -8.93
CA ALA A 69 8.13 2.01 -9.71
C ALA A 69 7.88 1.30 -11.05
N TYR A 70 7.02 0.28 -11.04
CA TYR A 70 6.65 -0.47 -12.23
C TYR A 70 5.88 0.40 -13.24
N VAL A 71 4.90 1.18 -12.78
CA VAL A 71 4.07 2.05 -13.63
C VAL A 71 4.86 3.25 -14.15
N GLU A 72 5.70 3.87 -13.31
CA GLU A 72 6.46 5.07 -13.64
C GLU A 72 7.78 4.77 -14.38
N GLY A 73 8.13 3.50 -14.55
CA GLY A 73 9.38 3.08 -15.17
C GLY A 73 10.62 3.55 -14.39
N ARG A 74 10.52 3.64 -13.06
CA ARG A 74 11.61 4.10 -12.20
C ARG A 74 12.80 3.14 -12.28
N ASP A 75 14.00 3.70 -12.12
CA ASP A 75 15.23 2.92 -12.03
C ASP A 75 15.14 1.88 -10.90
N ARG A 76 15.46 0.63 -11.23
CA ARG A 76 15.24 -0.49 -10.33
C ARG A 76 16.17 -0.45 -9.12
N ALA A 77 17.41 0.02 -9.29
CA ALA A 77 18.35 0.13 -8.17
C ALA A 77 17.89 1.19 -7.16
N ALA A 78 17.38 2.33 -7.62
CA ALA A 78 16.82 3.36 -6.75
C ALA A 78 15.64 2.84 -5.91
N VAL A 79 14.81 1.96 -6.48
CA VAL A 79 13.64 1.36 -5.80
C VAL A 79 14.06 0.35 -4.74
N LEU A 80 15.14 -0.41 -5.00
CA LEU A 80 15.71 -1.32 -4.02
C LEU A 80 16.32 -0.55 -2.84
N GLU A 81 17.03 0.55 -3.07
CA GLU A 81 17.56 1.39 -1.98
C GLU A 81 16.45 2.01 -1.12
N GLU A 82 15.34 2.42 -1.74
CA GLU A 82 14.15 2.89 -1.02
C GLU A 82 13.56 1.77 -0.13
N HIS A 83 13.50 0.53 -0.63
CA HIS A 83 13.08 -0.63 0.15
C HIS A 83 14.00 -0.92 1.32
N LYS A 84 15.33 -0.94 1.11
CA LYS A 84 16.31 -1.19 2.18
C LYS A 84 16.24 -0.16 3.30
N SER A 85 15.78 1.05 2.99
CA SER A 85 15.61 2.14 3.95
C SER A 85 14.24 2.11 4.65
N PHE A 86 13.34 1.22 4.25
CA PHE A 86 12.00 1.11 4.81
C PHE A 86 12.03 0.38 6.17
N HIS A 87 11.26 0.87 7.13
CA HIS A 87 11.13 0.20 8.42
C HIS A 87 10.11 -0.95 8.32
N TYR A 88 10.61 -2.17 8.19
CA TYR A 88 9.75 -3.36 8.13
C TYR A 88 9.22 -3.73 9.52
N THR A 89 7.93 -4.00 9.55
CA THR A 89 7.26 -4.55 10.73
C THR A 89 6.93 -6.01 10.48
N ASP A 90 7.07 -6.82 11.53
CA ASP A 90 6.58 -8.19 11.57
C ASP A 90 5.05 -8.24 11.68
N GLY A 91 4.47 -9.31 11.15
CA GLY A 91 3.07 -9.60 11.41
C GLY A 91 2.84 -9.94 12.88
N GLN A 92 1.78 -9.40 13.46
CA GLN A 92 1.44 -9.59 14.87
C GLN A 92 0.15 -10.39 15.01
N ASP A 93 -0.03 -11.09 16.12
CA ASP A 93 -1.32 -11.68 16.44
C ASP A 93 -2.36 -10.59 16.67
N ALA A 94 -3.57 -10.80 16.16
CA ALA A 94 -4.67 -9.87 16.34
C ALA A 94 -5.03 -9.79 17.83
N PRO A 95 -5.25 -8.57 18.37
CA PRO A 95 -5.65 -8.42 19.76
C PRO A 95 -7.08 -8.96 19.97
N TYR A 96 -7.28 -9.65 21.09
CA TYR A 96 -8.60 -10.12 21.52
C TYR A 96 -9.62 -8.95 21.54
N PRO A 97 -10.87 -9.15 21.10
CA PRO A 97 -11.54 -10.41 20.77
C PRO A 97 -11.37 -10.88 19.32
N SER A 98 -10.49 -10.26 18.54
CA SER A 98 -10.28 -10.66 17.15
C SER A 98 -9.34 -11.86 17.08
N GLU A 99 -9.72 -12.91 16.36
CA GLU A 99 -8.85 -14.05 16.04
C GLU A 99 -8.14 -13.82 14.71
N GLY A 100 -6.86 -14.17 14.61
CA GLY A 100 -6.07 -14.11 13.38
C GLY A 100 -4.72 -13.41 13.53
N ARG A 101 -4.07 -13.16 12.40
CA ARG A 101 -2.78 -12.45 12.29
C ARG A 101 -2.99 -11.15 11.53
N ILE A 102 -2.50 -10.05 12.09
CA ILE A 102 -2.35 -8.76 11.42
C ILE A 102 -1.05 -8.83 10.61
N PRO A 103 -1.10 -8.77 9.27
CA PRO A 103 0.10 -8.80 8.44
C PRO A 103 1.00 -7.59 8.71
N GLY A 104 2.30 -7.82 8.73
CA GLY A 104 3.32 -6.79 8.81
C GLY A 104 3.69 -6.22 7.44
N ALA A 105 4.58 -5.24 7.41
CA ALA A 105 5.08 -4.68 6.15
C ALA A 105 5.89 -5.72 5.35
N TRP A 106 6.58 -6.65 6.00
CA TRP A 106 7.33 -7.72 5.32
C TRP A 106 6.43 -8.66 4.51
N ASP A 107 5.23 -8.95 5.02
CA ASP A 107 4.25 -9.80 4.31
C ASP A 107 3.84 -9.18 2.96
N GLN A 108 3.96 -7.85 2.80
CA GLN A 108 3.70 -7.16 1.52
C GLN A 108 4.81 -7.39 0.48
N VAL A 109 6.07 -7.52 0.91
CA VAL A 109 7.20 -7.85 0.03
C VAL A 109 7.07 -9.29 -0.48
N VAL A 110 6.73 -10.22 0.42
CA VAL A 110 6.44 -11.62 0.06
C VAL A 110 5.27 -11.70 -0.92
N ALA A 111 4.19 -10.95 -0.67
CA ALA A 111 3.05 -10.89 -1.59
C ALA A 111 3.43 -10.29 -2.96
N SER A 112 4.34 -9.30 -2.99
CA SER A 112 4.83 -8.68 -4.22
C SER A 112 5.69 -9.63 -5.04
N PHE A 113 6.56 -10.41 -4.39
CA PHE A 113 7.32 -11.49 -5.02
C PHE A 113 6.39 -12.57 -5.61
N ALA A 114 5.35 -12.98 -4.88
CA ALA A 114 4.37 -13.94 -5.39
C ALA A 114 3.51 -13.41 -6.56
N LYS A 115 3.50 -12.09 -6.79
CA LYS A 115 2.81 -11.42 -7.90
C LYS A 115 3.75 -11.11 -9.08
N ASP A 116 4.99 -11.60 -9.05
CA ASP A 116 6.05 -11.31 -10.02
C ASP A 116 6.40 -9.81 -10.15
N LEU A 117 6.10 -9.01 -9.11
CA LEU A 117 6.53 -7.60 -9.03
C LEU A 117 7.99 -7.46 -8.58
N LEU A 118 8.57 -8.53 -8.04
CA LEU A 118 9.97 -8.67 -7.67
C LEU A 118 10.55 -9.90 -8.34
N GLN A 119 11.77 -9.78 -8.84
CA GLN A 119 12.58 -10.92 -9.22
C GLN A 119 13.21 -11.55 -7.97
N LYS A 120 13.58 -12.83 -8.07
CA LYS A 120 14.18 -13.56 -6.94
C LYS A 120 15.43 -12.86 -6.39
N ALA A 121 16.30 -12.36 -7.27
CA ALA A 121 17.52 -11.66 -6.85
C ALA A 121 17.23 -10.41 -6.02
N GLU A 122 16.18 -9.68 -6.38
CA GLU A 122 15.75 -8.45 -5.71
C GLU A 122 15.10 -8.76 -4.36
N PHE A 123 14.28 -9.81 -4.31
CA PHE A 123 13.71 -10.31 -3.06
C PHE A 123 14.82 -10.74 -2.08
N ASP A 124 15.78 -11.53 -2.54
CA ASP A 124 16.91 -12.00 -1.73
C ASP A 124 17.77 -10.83 -1.23
N GLU A 125 17.99 -9.80 -2.06
CA GLU A 125 18.74 -8.60 -1.71
C GLU A 125 18.04 -7.78 -0.62
N ILE A 126 16.74 -7.55 -0.74
CA ILE A 126 15.96 -6.86 0.28
C ILE A 126 15.98 -7.68 1.57
N SER A 127 15.67 -8.99 1.52
CA SER A 127 15.64 -9.90 2.67
C SER A 127 16.95 -9.85 3.48
N THR A 128 18.08 -9.92 2.75
CA THR A 128 19.42 -9.85 3.35
C THR A 128 19.68 -8.50 4.03
N ALA A 129 19.27 -7.41 3.40
CA ALA A 129 19.51 -6.06 3.93
C ALA A 129 18.68 -5.77 5.19
N VAL A 130 17.48 -6.33 5.30
CA VAL A 130 16.55 -6.03 6.41
C VAL A 130 16.55 -7.11 7.51
N GLY A 131 17.29 -8.20 7.31
CA GLY A 131 17.47 -9.26 8.30
C GLY A 131 16.33 -10.27 8.39
N HIS A 132 15.62 -10.51 7.29
CA HIS A 132 14.54 -11.50 7.16
C HIS A 132 14.99 -12.76 6.43
#